data_AF-A0A9D9YN87-F1
#
_entry.id   AF-A0A9D9YN87-F1
#
_cell.length_a   1.000
_cell.length_b   1.000
_cell.length_c   1.000
_cell.angle_alpha   90.00
_cell.angle_beta   90.00
_cell.angle_gamma   90.00
#
_symmetry.space_group_name_H-M   'P 1'
#
loop_
_entity.id
_entity.type
_entity.pdbx_description
1 polymer ?
#
loop_
_entity_poly.entity_id
_entity_poly.type
_entity_poly.pdbx_seq_one_letter_code
_entity_poly.pdbx_strand_id
1 'polypeptide(L)' 'MELHTLTRTKSNATSRRVGRGGKRGKTSGRGGKGQNSRAGAKFRPEWRDIIKKIPKRRGYGRNRSRTAVPRVRFAT' A
#
# COMPACT_ATOMS: atom_id res chain seq x y z
N MET A 1 13.49 15.35 -35.71
CA MET A 1 12.94 15.84 -34.42
C MET A 1 14.13 16.12 -33.52
N GLU A 2 14.24 17.34 -33.00
CA GLU A 2 15.36 17.76 -32.15
C GLU A 2 15.01 17.53 -30.67
N LEU A 3 15.97 17.06 -29.86
CA LEU A 3 15.69 16.72 -28.46
C LEU A 3 15.39 17.95 -27.61
N HIS A 4 16.00 19.09 -27.91
CA HIS A 4 15.87 20.32 -27.14
C HIS A 4 14.52 21.03 -27.34
N THR A 5 13.75 20.65 -28.37
CA THR A 5 12.43 21.23 -28.66
C THR A 5 11.29 20.43 -28.00
N LEU A 6 11.59 19.27 -27.42
CA LEU A 6 10.59 18.42 -26.78
C LEU A 6 10.15 19.05 -25.45
N THR A 7 8.94 19.59 -25.44
CA THR A 7 8.29 20.08 -24.22
C THR A 7 7.16 19.15 -23.84
N ARG A 8 6.77 19.19 -22.56
CA ARG A 8 5.78 18.28 -22.02
C ARG A 8 4.42 18.93 -21.94
N THR A 9 3.39 18.20 -22.35
CA THR A 9 1.99 18.68 -22.40
C THR A 9 1.32 18.81 -21.03
N LYS A 10 1.67 17.98 -20.04
CA LYS A 10 1.12 18.02 -18.67
C LYS A 10 2.22 18.02 -17.63
N SER A 11 2.06 18.76 -16.53
CA SER A 11 3.02 18.83 -15.42
C SER A 11 3.14 17.52 -14.60
N ASN A 12 4.26 17.35 -13.87
CA ASN A 12 4.61 16.10 -13.19
C ASN A 12 4.18 16.32 -11.76
N ALA A 13 3.48 15.35 -11.18
CA ALA A 13 3.21 15.40 -9.77
C ALA A 13 4.53 15.29 -9.01
N THR A 14 4.93 16.38 -8.35
CA THR A 14 6.12 16.38 -7.48
C THR A 14 5.73 15.87 -6.10
N SER A 15 6.58 15.02 -5.53
CA SER A 15 6.37 14.55 -4.17
C SER A 15 6.63 15.68 -3.18
N ARG A 16 5.77 15.77 -2.15
CA ARG A 16 5.92 16.80 -1.13
C ARG A 16 7.11 16.46 -0.23
N ARG A 17 8.14 17.32 -0.23
CA ARG A 17 9.26 17.25 0.70
C ARG A 17 8.75 17.52 2.13
N VAL A 18 8.99 16.59 3.06
CA VAL A 18 8.60 16.71 4.47
C VAL A 18 9.79 17.24 5.29
N GLY A 19 9.56 18.05 6.32
CA GLY A 19 10.65 18.60 7.14
C GLY A 19 11.42 19.74 6.47
N ARG A 20 10.76 20.50 5.57
CA ARG A 20 11.31 21.66 4.85
C ARG A 20 10.33 22.83 4.88
N GLY A 21 10.00 23.33 6.08
CA GLY A 21 9.05 24.43 6.26
C GLY A 21 7.58 24.09 5.96
N GLY A 22 6.69 25.08 6.08
CA GLY A 22 5.25 24.96 5.80
C GLY A 22 4.48 23.99 6.72
N LYS A 23 3.32 23.49 6.24
CA LYS A 23 2.35 22.69 7.02
C LYS A 23 2.93 21.46 7.73
N ARG A 24 4.01 20.86 7.21
CA ARG A 24 4.66 19.68 7.82
C ARG A 24 6.17 19.90 8.03
N GLY A 25 6.56 21.14 8.35
CA GLY A 25 7.95 21.51 8.64
C GLY A 25 8.43 21.00 10.00
N LYS A 26 7.77 21.41 11.09
CA LYS A 26 8.24 21.15 12.46
C LYS A 26 8.09 19.69 12.90
N THR A 27 6.88 19.12 12.75
CA THR A 27 6.54 17.79 13.28
C THR A 27 6.41 16.72 12.19
N SER A 28 6.69 17.07 10.93
CA SER A 28 6.48 16.18 9.78
C SER A 28 5.05 15.62 9.65
N GLY A 29 4.07 16.19 10.36
CA GLY A 29 2.69 15.70 10.45
C GLY A 29 2.47 14.55 11.43
N ARG A 30 3.46 14.20 12.28
CA ARG A 30 3.36 13.15 13.30
C ARG A 30 2.98 13.67 14.69
N GLY A 31 2.81 14.99 14.84
CA GLY A 31 2.65 15.63 16.14
C GLY A 31 3.96 15.75 16.91
N GLY A 32 3.87 16.09 18.19
CA GLY A 32 5.02 16.33 19.06
C GLY A 32 5.63 15.05 19.63
N LYS A 33 5.78 15.02 20.95
CA LYS A 33 6.35 13.88 21.67
C LYS A 33 5.32 12.74 21.76
N GLY A 34 5.80 11.50 21.72
CA GLY A 34 4.96 10.31 21.85
C GLY A 34 5.66 9.11 21.26
N GLN A 35 5.07 7.93 21.43
CA GLN A 35 5.59 6.69 20.87
C GLN A 35 5.48 6.70 19.33
N ASN A 36 4.34 7.14 18.77
CA ASN A 36 4.09 7.22 17.33
C ASN A 36 5.01 8.19 16.55
N SER A 37 5.65 9.15 17.24
CA SER A 37 6.56 10.11 16.60
C SER A 37 8.02 9.64 16.56
N ARG A 38 8.36 8.52 17.24
CA ARG A 38 9.72 7.97 17.25
C ARG A 38 9.99 7.11 16.02
N ALA A 39 11.25 7.12 15.58
CA ALA A 39 11.72 6.19 14.56
C ALA A 39 11.59 4.75 15.06
N GLY A 40 11.15 3.83 14.19
CA GLY A 40 11.02 2.41 14.54
C GLY A 40 9.80 2.03 15.36
N ALA A 41 8.97 2.99 15.79
CA ALA A 41 7.74 2.71 16.53
C ALA A 41 6.67 2.08 15.61
N LYS A 42 6.69 0.75 15.52
CA LYS A 42 5.74 -0.06 14.75
C LYS A 42 4.83 -0.82 15.71
N PHE A 43 3.67 -0.25 16.03
CA PHE A 43 2.67 -0.92 16.86
C PHE A 43 1.99 -2.05 16.09
N ARG A 44 1.67 -3.12 16.82
CA ARG A 44 0.90 -4.24 16.29
C ARG A 44 -0.52 -3.75 15.96
N PRO A 45 -1.01 -3.91 14.71
CA PRO A 45 -2.38 -3.56 14.38
C PRO A 45 -3.37 -4.48 15.11
N GLU A 46 -4.42 -3.90 15.70
CA GLU A 46 -5.47 -4.62 16.43
C GLU A 46 -6.17 -5.67 15.57
N TRP A 47 -6.32 -5.40 14.27
CA TRP A 47 -6.83 -6.33 13.28
C TRP A 47 -6.11 -7.68 13.27
N ARG A 48 -4.85 -7.72 13.67
CA ARG A 48 -4.09 -8.98 13.74
C ARG A 48 -4.64 -9.91 14.82
N ASP A 49 -5.21 -9.38 15.89
CA ASP A 49 -5.80 -10.17 16.95
C ASP A 49 -7.24 -10.56 16.61
N ILE A 50 -7.94 -9.72 15.84
CA ILE A 50 -9.23 -10.07 15.21
C ILE A 50 -9.05 -11.26 14.26
N ILE A 51 -8.08 -11.20 13.35
CA ILE A 51 -7.80 -12.27 12.38
C ILE A 51 -7.47 -13.60 13.07
N LYS A 52 -6.74 -13.56 14.20
CA LYS A 52 -6.40 -14.76 14.96
C LYS A 52 -7.62 -15.46 15.58
N LYS A 53 -8.68 -14.71 15.90
CA LYS A 53 -9.93 -15.26 16.45
C LYS A 53 -10.77 -15.95 15.36
N ILE A 54 -10.63 -15.55 14.10
CA ILE A 54 -11.41 -16.10 12.99
C ILE A 54 -10.85 -17.48 12.60
N PRO A 55 -11.69 -18.52 12.47
CA PRO A 55 -11.23 -19.82 12.00
C PRO A 55 -10.72 -19.72 10.56
N LYS A 56 -9.69 -20.51 10.24
CA LYS A 56 -9.16 -20.58 8.86
C LYS A 56 -10.26 -21.02 7.90
N ARG A 57 -10.36 -20.36 6.74
CA ARG A 57 -11.29 -20.76 5.68
C ARG A 57 -10.91 -22.15 5.17
N ARG A 58 -11.84 -23.10 5.25
CA ARG A 58 -11.68 -24.46 4.70
C ARG A 58 -11.49 -24.38 3.19
N GLY A 59 -10.55 -25.14 2.64
CA GLY A 59 -10.27 -25.19 1.19
C GLY A 59 -9.46 -24.01 0.63
N TYR A 60 -9.12 -22.99 1.42
CA TYR A 60 -8.27 -21.87 0.99
C TYR A 60 -6.80 -22.31 0.93
N GLY A 61 -6.13 -22.13 -0.21
CA GLY A 61 -4.75 -22.55 -0.44
C GLY A 61 -4.61 -23.63 -1.51
N ARG A 62 -5.05 -24.87 -1.23
CA ARG A 62 -4.84 -26.02 -2.15
C ARG A 62 -5.70 -25.99 -3.42
N ASN A 63 -6.96 -25.54 -3.34
CA ASN A 63 -7.93 -25.68 -4.44
C ASN A 63 -8.28 -24.35 -5.13
N ARG A 64 -7.57 -23.26 -4.81
CA ARG A 64 -7.93 -21.91 -5.29
C ARG A 64 -7.85 -21.78 -6.81
N SER A 65 -6.83 -22.37 -7.43
CA SER A 65 -6.67 -22.37 -8.89
C SER A 65 -7.75 -23.20 -9.58
N ARG A 66 -8.19 -24.32 -9.00
CA ARG A 66 -9.19 -25.23 -9.60
C ARG A 66 -10.58 -24.60 -9.77
N THR A 67 -10.92 -23.60 -8.95
CA THR A 67 -12.19 -22.85 -9.06
C THR A 67 -12.09 -21.68 -10.05
N ALA A 68 -10.88 -21.15 -10.28
CA ALA A 68 -10.66 -20.00 -11.15
C ALA A 68 -10.51 -20.37 -12.63
N VAL A 69 -10.20 -21.64 -12.96
CA VAL A 69 -10.14 -22.10 -14.35
C VAL A 69 -11.51 -22.68 -14.74
N PRO A 70 -12.24 -22.09 -15.72
CA PRO A 70 -13.44 -22.72 -16.26
C PRO A 70 -13.03 -24.05 -16.92
N ARG A 71 -13.66 -25.15 -16.50
CA ARG A 71 -13.47 -26.45 -17.18
C ARG A 71 -14.12 -26.35 -18.56
N VAL A 72 -13.31 -26.14 -19.59
CA VAL A 72 -13.75 -26.31 -20.97
C VAL A 72 -14.01 -27.81 -21.17
N ARG A 73 -15.28 -28.20 -21.26
CA ARG A 73 -15.65 -29.57 -21.63
C ARG A 73 -15.58 -29.65 -23.15
N PHE A 74 -14.62 -30.40 -23.68
CA PHE A 74 -14.69 -30.84 -25.07
C PHE A 74 -15.59 -32.07 -25.14
N ALA A 75 -16.64 -32.01 -25.95
CA ALA A 75 -17.50 -33.16 -26.25
C ALA A 75 -16.73 -34.16 -27.11
N THR A 76 -16.90 -35.45 -26.82
CA THR A 76 -16.39 -36.58 -27.62
C THR A 76 -17.10 -36.70 -28.96
#